data_AF-A0A7Y0W4G1-F1
#
_entry.id   AF-A0A7Y0W4G1-F1
#
_cell.length_a   1.000
_cell.length_b   1.000
_cell.length_c   1.000
_cell.angle_alpha   90.00
_cell.angle_beta   90.00
_cell.angle_gamma   90.00
#
_symmetry.space_group_name_H-M   'P 1'
#
loop_
_entity.id
_entity.type
_entity.pdbx_description
1 polymer ?
#
loop_
_entity_poly.entity_id
_entity_poly.type
_entity_poly.pdbx_seq_one_letter_code
_entity_poly.pdbx_strand_id
1 'polypeptide(L)'
;MNAVAKLKAWNFQVLMLVQAMLGAVTPNFRMVVLSCEVDVWVIRFYLEKNIEDDIAEIEDIICQYAAYQDSSLQCKSEILVGNENLPSFSEGNRAVYRRKE
;
A
#
# COMPACT_ATOMS: atom_id res chain seq x y z
N MET A 1 9.57 10.09 -18.31
CA MET A 1 10.47 10.06 -17.13
C MET A 1 11.60 9.07 -17.40
N ASN A 2 12.87 9.39 -17.11
CA ASN A 2 13.96 8.42 -17.29
C ASN A 2 13.93 7.31 -16.22
N ALA A 3 14.63 6.19 -16.45
CA ALA A 3 14.57 5.02 -15.57
C ALA A 3 14.99 5.32 -14.11
N VAL A 4 15.99 6.18 -13.92
CA VAL A 4 16.50 6.56 -12.58
C VAL A 4 15.47 7.39 -11.82
N ALA A 5 14.86 8.38 -12.47
CA ALA A 5 13.80 9.19 -11.86
C ALA A 5 12.57 8.34 -11.51
N LYS A 6 12.21 7.38 -12.39
CA LYS A 6 11.14 6.42 -12.12
C LYS A 6 11.46 5.56 -10.89
N LEU A 7 12.68 5.04 -10.78
CA LEU A 7 13.10 4.25 -9.63
C LEU A 7 13.10 5.07 -8.34
N LYS A 8 13.58 6.32 -8.38
CA LYS A 8 13.56 7.24 -7.23
C LYS A 8 12.13 7.52 -6.76
N ALA A 9 11.21 7.82 -7.67
CA ALA A 9 9.80 8.02 -7.34
C ALA A 9 9.20 6.78 -6.66
N TRP A 10 9.42 5.60 -7.23
CA TRP A 10 8.97 4.34 -6.63
C TRP A 10 9.55 4.09 -5.24
N ASN A 11 10.85 4.34 -5.04
CA ASN A 11 11.49 4.14 -3.74
C ASN A 11 10.95 5.12 -2.70
N PHE A 12 10.72 6.37 -3.09
CA PHE A 12 10.09 7.36 -2.24
C PHE A 12 8.69 6.91 -1.81
N GLN A 13 7.86 6.48 -2.77
CA GLN A 13 6.50 6.06 -2.46
C GLN A 13 6.42 4.83 -1.56
N VAL A 14 7.28 3.83 -1.80
CA VAL A 14 7.39 2.68 -0.88
C VAL A 14 7.82 3.13 0.51
N LEU A 15 8.84 4.00 0.61
CA LEU A 15 9.34 4.45 1.90
C LEU A 15 8.27 5.21 2.69
N MET A 16 7.53 6.12 2.05
CA MET A 16 6.46 6.88 2.70
C MET A 16 5.31 5.98 3.15
N LEU A 17 4.95 4.96 2.36
CA LEU A 17 3.95 3.98 2.76
C LEU A 17 4.43 3.14 3.95
N VAL A 18 5.70 2.70 3.96
CA VAL A 18 6.27 2.02 5.13
C VAL A 18 6.19 2.91 6.37
N GLN A 19 6.50 4.21 6.26
CA GLN A 19 6.42 5.12 7.39
C GLN A 19 4.98 5.27 7.91
N ALA A 20 4.01 5.44 7.02
CA ALA A 20 2.59 5.54 7.40
C ALA A 20 2.03 4.26 8.05
N MET A 21 2.61 3.10 7.74
CA MET A 21 2.20 1.81 8.30
C MET A 21 2.84 1.50 9.67
N LEU A 22 3.79 2.31 10.15
CA LEU A 22 4.48 2.04 11.41
C LEU A 22 3.51 2.12 12.59
N GLY A 23 3.33 0.99 13.28
CA GLY A 23 2.46 0.88 14.45
C GLY A 23 1.01 0.48 14.17
N ALA A 24 0.57 0.54 12.91
CA ALA A 24 -0.81 0.26 12.49
C ALA A 24 -1.04 -1.19 12.01
N VAL A 25 0.03 -1.91 11.62
CA VAL A 25 -0.09 -3.27 11.06
C VAL A 25 -0.42 -4.29 12.15
N THR A 26 -1.61 -4.88 12.07
CA THR A 26 -2.06 -5.96 12.95
C THR A 26 -1.85 -7.35 12.31
N PRO A 27 -2.01 -8.46 13.07
CA PRO A 27 -1.99 -9.80 12.48
C PRO A 27 -3.06 -10.03 11.40
N ASN A 28 -4.12 -9.24 11.34
CA ASN A 28 -5.18 -9.39 10.33
C ASN A 28 -4.72 -8.94 8.92
N PHE A 29 -3.68 -8.09 8.85
CA PHE A 29 -3.06 -7.71 7.58
C PHE A 29 -2.29 -8.91 7.02
N ARG A 30 -2.68 -9.35 5.82
CA ARG A 30 -1.99 -10.41 5.07
C ARG A 30 -0.93 -9.84 4.15
N MET A 31 -1.23 -8.73 3.47
CA MET A 31 -0.34 -8.11 2.50
C MET A 31 -0.72 -6.65 2.23
N VAL A 32 0.27 -5.82 1.92
CA VAL A 32 0.06 -4.47 1.37
C VAL A 32 0.90 -4.32 0.11
N VAL A 33 0.23 -3.94 -0.98
CA VAL A 33 0.86 -3.80 -2.30
C VAL A 33 0.70 -2.37 -2.80
N LEU A 34 1.79 -1.81 -3.28
CA LEU A 34 1.81 -0.55 -4.02
C LEU A 34 1.95 -0.84 -5.52
N SER A 35 1.09 -0.20 -6.30
CA SER A 35 1.04 -0.27 -7.75
C SER A 35 0.89 1.13 -8.36
N CYS A 36 1.26 1.30 -9.62
CA CYS A 36 1.11 2.56 -10.35
C CYS A 36 0.35 2.29 -11.64
N GLU A 37 -0.92 2.69 -11.67
CA GLU A 37 -1.86 2.43 -12.76
C GLU A 37 -2.22 3.75 -13.44
N VAL A 38 -1.84 3.92 -14.71
CA VAL A 38 -2.17 5.12 -15.51
C VAL A 38 -1.89 6.42 -14.73
N ASP A 39 -0.68 6.52 -14.19
CA ASP A 39 -0.18 7.64 -13.37
C ASP A 39 -0.91 7.87 -12.02
N VAL A 40 -1.70 6.90 -11.55
CA VAL A 40 -2.32 6.89 -10.21
C VAL A 40 -1.64 5.84 -9.33
N TRP A 41 -1.26 6.22 -8.11
CA TRP A 41 -0.76 5.26 -7.13
C TRP A 41 -1.93 4.52 -6.49
N VAL A 42 -1.90 3.19 -6.55
CA VAL A 42 -2.94 2.34 -5.99
C VAL A 42 -2.34 1.48 -4.89
N ILE A 43 -2.87 1.63 -3.68
CA ILE A 43 -2.51 0.88 -2.49
C ILE A 43 -3.57 -0.17 -2.23
N ARG A 44 -3.17 -1.44 -2.19
CA ARG A 44 -4.08 -2.57 -1.94
C ARG A 44 -3.76 -3.20 -0.60
N PHE A 45 -4.74 -3.20 0.29
CA PHE A 45 -4.68 -3.85 1.59
C PHE A 45 -5.41 -5.18 1.51
N TYR A 46 -4.72 -6.25 1.82
CA TYR A 46 -5.28 -7.60 1.90
C TYR A 46 -5.45 -7.95 3.36
N LEU A 47 -6.69 -8.12 3.80
CA LEU A 47 -7.06 -8.50 5.15
C LEU A 47 -7.60 -9.94 5.19
N GLU A 48 -7.35 -10.64 6.29
CA GLU A 48 -7.92 -11.97 6.52
C GLU A 48 -9.41 -11.89 6.85
N LYS A 49 -9.79 -10.90 7.65
CA LYS A 49 -11.16 -10.67 8.12
C LYS A 49 -11.54 -9.20 7.95
N ASN A 50 -12.83 -8.95 7.79
CA ASN A 50 -13.38 -7.60 7.81
C ASN A 50 -13.57 -7.16 9.27
N ILE A 51 -12.63 -6.37 9.78
CA ILE A 51 -12.61 -5.85 11.15
C ILE A 51 -12.61 -4.32 11.07
N GLU A 52 -13.55 -3.69 11.78
CA GLU A 52 -13.75 -2.24 11.75
C GLU A 52 -12.52 -1.47 12.21
N ASP A 53 -11.86 -1.92 13.28
CA ASP A 53 -10.62 -1.32 13.78
C ASP A 53 -9.51 -1.31 12.71
N ASP A 54 -9.31 -2.42 11.97
CA ASP A 54 -8.32 -2.47 10.89
C ASP A 54 -8.69 -1.55 9.71
N ILE A 55 -9.98 -1.33 9.45
CA ILE A 55 -10.42 -0.36 8.43
C ILE A 55 -10.07 1.07 8.89
N ALA A 56 -10.34 1.41 10.15
CA ALA A 56 -9.99 2.72 10.70
C ALA A 56 -8.47 2.96 10.65
N GLU A 57 -7.67 1.95 11.00
CA GLU A 57 -6.21 2.01 10.86
C GLU A 57 -5.78 2.23 9.40
N ILE A 58 -6.44 1.59 8.42
CA ILE A 58 -6.18 1.82 6.99
C ILE A 58 -6.49 3.27 6.59
N GLU A 59 -7.59 3.85 7.07
CA GLU A 59 -7.93 5.26 6.79
C GLU A 59 -6.85 6.21 7.33
N ASP A 60 -6.35 5.95 8.54
CA ASP A 60 -5.25 6.70 9.14
C ASP A 60 -3.94 6.54 8.36
N ILE A 61 -3.59 5.31 7.94
CA ILE A 61 -2.43 5.05 7.07
C ILE A 61 -2.53 5.88 5.79
N ILE A 62 -3.71 5.90 5.14
CA ILE A 62 -3.91 6.66 3.89
C ILE A 62 -3.80 8.16 4.12
N CYS A 63 -4.34 8.66 5.24
CA CYS A 63 -4.22 10.07 5.62
C CYS A 63 -2.76 10.47 5.85
N GLN A 64 -2.01 9.69 6.62
CA GLN A 64 -0.58 9.92 6.87
C GLN A 64 0.24 9.82 5.58
N TYR A 65 -0.01 8.80 4.77
CA TYR A 65 0.66 8.63 3.49
C TYR A 65 0.43 9.82 2.57
N ALA A 66 -0.81 10.33 2.47
CA ALA A 66 -1.17 11.50 1.69
C ALA A 66 -0.48 12.78 2.20
N ALA A 67 -0.33 12.93 3.52
CA ALA A 67 0.38 14.06 4.12
C ALA A 67 1.88 14.11 3.76
N TYR A 68 2.49 12.97 3.40
CA TYR A 68 3.87 12.93 2.90
C TYR A 68 4.01 13.32 1.42
N GLN A 69 2.90 13.44 0.69
CA GLN A 69 2.94 13.68 -0.74
C GLN A 69 2.88 15.17 -1.08
N ASP A 70 3.43 15.51 -2.24
CA ASP A 70 3.11 16.79 -2.87
C ASP A 70 1.62 16.81 -3.26
N SER A 71 0.98 17.97 -3.10
CA SER A 71 -0.47 18.21 -3.29
C SER A 71 -1.06 17.76 -4.65
N SER A 72 -0.23 17.45 -5.64
CA SER A 72 -0.66 17.00 -6.97
C SER A 72 -0.73 15.48 -7.13
N LEU A 73 -0.32 14.68 -6.13
CA LEU A 73 -0.29 13.23 -6.26
C LEU A 73 -1.69 12.62 -6.16
N GLN A 74 -2.09 11.85 -7.17
CA GLN A 74 -3.31 11.05 -7.09
C GLN A 74 -3.01 9.68 -6.47
N CYS A 75 -3.72 9.35 -5.39
CA CYS A 75 -3.66 8.06 -4.73
C CYS A 75 -5.07 7.49 -4.53
N LYS A 76 -5.20 6.18 -4.66
CA LYS A 76 -6.40 5.41 -4.33
C LYS A 76 -6.03 4.23 -3.43
N SER A 77 -6.94 3.85 -2.54
CA SER A 77 -6.83 2.65 -1.72
C SER A 77 -7.94 1.65 -2.05
N GLU A 78 -7.61 0.37 -1.95
CA GLU A 78 -8.54 -0.75 -2.08
C GLU A 78 -8.34 -1.71 -0.90
N ILE A 79 -9.43 -2.20 -0.33
CA ILE A 79 -9.42 -3.21 0.73
C ILE A 79 -10.00 -4.50 0.16
N LEU A 80 -9.20 -5.56 0.20
CA LEU A 80 -9.59 -6.90 -0.20
C LEU A 80 -9.62 -7.78 1.03
N VAL A 81 -10.77 -8.35 1.33
CA VAL A 81 -10.96 -9.23 2.49
C VAL A 81 -11.16 -10.65 2.00
N GLY A 82 -10.34 -11.57 2.49
CA GLY A 82 -10.52 -12.98 2.17
C GLY A 82 -9.31 -13.83 2.55
N ASN A 83 -9.52 -15.13 2.41
CA ASN A 83 -8.51 -16.17 2.65
C ASN A 83 -8.01 -16.83 1.37
N GLU A 84 -8.33 -16.28 0.20
CA GLU A 84 -7.76 -16.77 -1.05
C GLU A 84 -6.23 -16.61 -1.10
N ASN A 85 -5.64 -17.32 -2.07
CA ASN A 85 -4.22 -17.19 -2.37
C ASN A 85 -3.89 -15.75 -2.74
N LEU A 86 -2.93 -15.18 -2.02
CA LEU A 86 -2.40 -13.86 -2.34
C LEU A 86 -1.75 -13.89 -3.72
N PRO A 87 -1.92 -12.83 -4.54
CA PRO A 87 -1.35 -12.79 -5.88
C PRO A 87 0.17 -12.98 -5.85
N SER A 88 0.65 -13.71 -6.86
CA SER A 88 2.07 -13.78 -7.21
C SER A 88 2.48 -12.45 -7.85
N PHE A 89 3.66 -11.93 -7.51
CA PHE A 89 4.11 -10.63 -8.02
C PHE A 89 4.39 -10.72 -9.53
N SER A 90 3.68 -9.90 -10.31
CA SER A 90 4.07 -9.57 -11.69
C SER A 90 5.07 -8.41 -11.70
N GLU A 91 5.79 -8.24 -12.82
CA GLU A 91 6.58 -7.02 -13.03
C GLU A 91 5.66 -5.78 -12.93
N GLY A 92 6.01 -4.83 -12.06
CA GLY A 92 5.29 -3.54 -11.92
C GLY A 92 4.63 -3.28 -10.57
N ASN A 93 4.50 -4.30 -9.70
CA ASN A 93 3.96 -4.14 -8.35
C ASN A 93 5.06 -4.29 -7.30
N ARG A 94 4.90 -3.62 -6.14
CA ARG A 94 5.79 -3.80 -4.98
C ARG A 94 5.00 -4.20 -3.75
N ALA A 95 5.30 -5.39 -3.21
CA ALA A 95 4.86 -5.69 -1.84
C ALA A 95 5.64 -4.83 -0.87
N VAL A 96 4.91 -4.00 -0.14
CA VAL A 96 5.45 -3.17 0.95
C VAL A 96 5.43 -3.95 2.26
N TYR A 97 4.43 -4.80 2.42
CA TYR A 97 4.31 -5.73 3.54
C TYR A 97 3.73 -7.05 3.04
N ARG A 98 4.20 -8.17 3.61
CA ARG A 98 3.59 -9.49 3.46
C ARG A 98 3.80 -10.28 4.74
N ARG A 99 2.70 -10.70 5.35
CA ARG A 99 2.71 -11.62 6.49
C ARG A 99 3.26 -12.97 6.02
N LYS A 100 4.06 -13.61 6.87
CA LYS A 100 4.47 -15.00 6.63
C LYS A 100 3.25 -15.89 6.87
N GLU A 101 2.79 -16.56 5.82
CA GLU A 101 1.67 -17.53 5.85
C GLU A 101 2.19 -18.95 5.62
#